data_AF-A0A3P7NK53-F1
#
_entry.id   AF-A0A3P7NK53-F1
#
_cell.length_a   1.000
_cell.length_b   1.000
_cell.length_c   1.000
_cell.angle_alpha   90.00
_cell.angle_beta   90.00
_cell.angle_gamma   90.00
#
_symmetry.space_group_name_H-M   'P 1'
#
loop_
_entity.id
_entity.type
_entity.pdbx_description
1 polymer ?
#
loop_
_entity_poly.entity_id
_entity_poly.type
_entity_poly.pdbx_seq_one_letter_code
_entity_poly.pdbx_strand_id
1 'polypeptide(L)'
;MRRLYARMETLDNAVKNYRRPIGTQSFPARHCQEIMEISKAPMGPVSGEYWIDPNLGSSRDAFKVDCRFDHDSGIAKTCVPATAASKAFRLSSLKKPESSSAWWMSSLIQEVGNGTERVSPTLISPVRP
;
A
#
# COMPACT_ATOMS: atom_id res chain seq x y z
N MET A 1 -29.18 27.22 12.83
CA MET A 1 -29.58 26.01 12.08
C MET A 1 -28.61 25.60 10.97
N ARG A 2 -28.24 26.45 9.99
CA ARG A 2 -27.32 26.09 8.87
C ARG A 2 -26.01 25.38 9.29
N ARG A 3 -25.34 25.87 10.34
CA ARG A 3 -24.07 25.28 10.82
C ARG A 3 -24.21 23.84 11.37
N LEU A 4 -25.37 23.50 11.95
CA LEU A 4 -25.61 22.16 12.49
C LEU A 4 -25.82 21.16 11.35
N TYR A 5 -26.64 21.50 10.37
CA TYR A 5 -26.85 20.67 9.18
C TYR A 5 -25.56 20.45 8.39
N ALA A 6 -24.75 21.50 8.19
CA ALA A 6 -23.46 21.38 7.52
C ALA A 6 -22.52 20.41 8.26
N ARG A 7 -22.50 20.42 9.60
CA ARG A 7 -21.70 19.47 10.39
C ARG A 7 -22.20 18.04 10.24
N MET A 8 -23.51 17.82 10.27
CA MET A 8 -24.09 16.49 10.08
C MET A 8 -23.77 15.93 8.70
N GLU A 9 -23.92 16.74 7.65
CA GLU A 9 -23.58 16.38 6.28
C GLU A 9 -22.08 16.07 6.14
N THR A 10 -21.22 16.85 6.78
CA THR A 10 -19.77 16.60 6.77
C THR A 10 -19.44 15.26 7.42
N LEU A 11 -20.03 14.96 8.58
CA LEU A 11 -19.81 13.70 9.29
C LEU A 11 -20.37 12.51 8.52
N ASP A 12 -21.56 12.63 7.95
CA ASP A 12 -22.18 11.60 7.12
C ASP A 12 -21.32 11.28 5.88
N ASN A 13 -20.83 12.33 5.20
CA ASN A 13 -19.92 12.16 4.07
C ASN A 13 -18.58 11.53 4.50
N ALA A 14 -18.02 11.91 5.65
CA ALA A 14 -16.82 11.26 6.17
C ALA A 14 -17.05 9.78 6.42
N VAL A 15 -18.15 9.39 7.09
CA VAL A 15 -18.50 7.99 7.34
C VAL A 15 -18.68 7.22 6.03
N LYS A 16 -19.34 7.80 5.02
CA LYS A 16 -19.48 7.19 3.69
C LYS A 16 -18.13 6.93 3.05
N ASN A 17 -17.21 7.89 3.11
CA ASN A 17 -15.87 7.75 2.54
C ASN A 17 -15.00 6.75 3.31
N TYR A 18 -15.14 6.65 4.63
CA TYR A 18 -14.50 5.59 5.42
C TYR A 18 -15.00 4.20 5.05
N ARG A 19 -16.30 4.05 4.80
CA ARG A 19 -16.87 2.76 4.37
C ARG A 19 -16.55 2.41 2.92
N ARG A 20 -16.22 3.42 2.11
CA ARG A 20 -15.97 3.29 0.68
C ARG A 20 -14.79 4.16 0.24
N PRO A 21 -13.56 3.79 0.63
CA PRO A 21 -12.39 4.58 0.30
C PRO A 21 -12.14 4.52 -1.21
N ILE A 22 -12.05 5.70 -1.83
CA ILE A 22 -11.72 5.83 -3.25
C ILE A 22 -10.21 5.97 -3.48
N GLY A 23 -9.38 5.77 -2.45
CA GLY A 23 -7.92 5.83 -2.52
C GLY A 23 -7.35 7.24 -2.58
N THR A 24 -7.94 8.18 -1.83
CA THR A 24 -7.39 9.53 -1.63
C THR A 24 -6.53 9.58 -0.37
N GLN A 25 -5.68 10.59 -0.18
CA GLN A 25 -4.85 10.68 1.03
C GLN A 25 -5.70 10.76 2.32
N SER A 26 -6.84 11.44 2.29
CA SER A 26 -7.73 11.54 3.46
C SER A 26 -8.51 10.26 3.73
N PHE A 27 -8.79 9.48 2.69
CA PHE A 27 -9.52 8.22 2.73
C PHE A 27 -8.81 7.17 1.86
N PRO A 28 -7.63 6.69 2.32
CA PRO A 28 -6.86 5.70 1.60
C PRO A 28 -7.60 4.36 1.61
N ALA A 29 -7.39 3.55 0.59
CA ALA A 29 -7.88 2.17 0.58
C ALA A 29 -6.82 1.22 1.14
N ARG A 30 -7.19 0.00 1.52
CA ARG A 30 -6.24 -1.02 2.01
C ARG A 30 -5.36 -1.60 0.92
N HIS A 31 -5.90 -1.67 -0.30
CA HIS A 31 -5.21 -2.14 -1.51
C HIS A 31 -6.02 -1.74 -2.75
N CYS A 32 -5.40 -1.73 -3.94
CA CYS A 32 -6.09 -1.33 -5.17
C CYS A 32 -7.34 -2.18 -5.48
N GLN A 33 -7.33 -3.47 -5.10
CA GLN A 33 -8.50 -4.35 -5.30
C GLN A 33 -9.74 -3.83 -4.56
N GLU A 34 -9.58 -3.21 -3.38
CA GLU A 34 -10.71 -2.63 -2.62
C GLU A 34 -11.33 -1.44 -3.36
N ILE A 35 -10.49 -0.61 -4.00
CA ILE A 35 -10.97 0.51 -4.82
C ILE A 35 -11.82 0.01 -5.99
N MET A 36 -11.40 -1.07 -6.64
CA MET A 36 -12.12 -1.65 -7.76
C MET A 36 -13.47 -2.26 -7.37
N GLU A 37 -13.51 -3.00 -6.26
CA GLU A 37 -14.74 -3.64 -5.77
C GLU A 37 -15.78 -2.62 -5.31
N ILE A 38 -15.33 -1.50 -4.76
CA ILE A 38 -16.21 -0.50 -4.15
C ILE A 38 -16.58 0.62 -5.14
N SER A 39 -15.78 0.84 -6.18
CA SER A 39 -16.04 1.87 -7.18
C SER A 39 -17.41 1.64 -7.83
N LYS A 40 -18.29 2.63 -7.65
CA LYS A 40 -19.63 2.64 -8.24
C LYS A 40 -19.69 3.40 -9.56
N ALA A 41 -18.54 3.86 -10.08
CA ALA A 41 -18.50 4.59 -11.32
C ALA A 41 -18.96 3.66 -12.46
N PRO A 42 -19.77 4.12 -13.43
CA PRO A 42 -20.20 3.29 -14.56
C PRO A 42 -19.05 2.66 -15.35
N MET A 43 -17.90 3.34 -15.36
CA MET A 43 -16.68 2.92 -16.05
C MET A 43 -15.66 2.26 -15.10
N GLY A 44 -15.99 2.07 -13.82
CA GLY A 44 -15.04 1.65 -12.80
C GLY A 44 -13.96 2.70 -12.48
N PRO A 45 -12.97 2.37 -11.62
CA PRO A 45 -11.83 3.25 -11.35
C PRO A 45 -10.83 3.24 -12.51
N VAL A 46 -10.01 4.28 -12.64
CA VAL A 46 -9.04 4.42 -13.75
C VAL A 46 -7.63 4.09 -13.25
N SER A 47 -6.83 3.37 -14.02
CA SER A 47 -5.45 3.05 -13.62
C SER A 47 -4.62 4.32 -13.41
N GLY A 48 -3.80 4.36 -12.36
CA GLY A 48 -3.01 5.53 -12.00
C GLY A 48 -2.57 5.57 -10.54
N GLU A 49 -2.28 6.77 -10.03
CA GLU A 49 -1.78 6.96 -8.67
C GLU A 49 -2.90 7.00 -7.63
N TYR A 50 -2.77 6.20 -6.57
CA TYR A 50 -3.72 6.15 -5.44
C TYR A 50 -2.99 6.07 -4.10
N TRP A 51 -3.70 6.39 -3.03
CA TRP A 51 -3.24 6.27 -1.65
C TRP A 51 -3.72 4.99 -1.00
N ILE A 52 -2.77 4.22 -0.48
CA ILE A 52 -2.99 2.94 0.17
C ILE A 52 -2.48 2.97 1.61
N ASP A 53 -3.28 2.41 2.52
CA ASP A 53 -3.01 2.22 3.94
C ASP A 53 -3.37 0.77 4.32
N PRO A 54 -2.41 -0.17 4.25
CA PRO A 54 -2.66 -1.60 4.47
C PRO A 54 -2.70 -1.97 5.97
N ASN A 55 -2.01 -1.21 6.82
CA ASN A 55 -1.97 -1.40 8.27
C ASN A 55 -3.17 -0.78 8.98
N LEU A 56 -3.97 0.02 8.26
CA LEU A 56 -5.12 0.74 8.79
C LEU A 56 -4.72 1.73 9.89
N GLY A 57 -5.74 2.36 10.49
CA GLY A 57 -5.56 3.27 11.60
C GLY A 57 -5.40 4.71 11.12
N SER A 58 -4.19 5.25 11.26
CA SER A 58 -3.93 6.66 10.97
C SER A 58 -3.52 6.83 9.51
N SER A 59 -4.39 7.41 8.67
CA SER A 59 -4.10 7.70 7.26
C SER A 59 -2.89 8.60 6.96
N ARG A 60 -2.18 9.08 7.98
CA ARG A 60 -0.96 9.89 7.85
C ARG A 60 0.25 9.09 7.34
N ASP A 61 0.31 7.78 7.59
CA ASP A 61 1.36 6.89 7.09
C ASP A 61 0.98 6.19 5.78
N ALA A 62 -0.21 6.47 5.25
CA ALA A 62 -0.62 6.04 3.93
C ALA A 62 0.40 6.47 2.87
N PHE A 63 0.55 5.67 1.82
CA PHE A 63 1.55 5.90 0.79
C PHE A 63 0.97 5.77 -0.61
N LYS A 64 1.65 6.40 -1.58
CA LYS A 64 1.27 6.38 -2.98
C LYS A 64 1.70 5.10 -3.67
N VAL A 65 0.82 4.56 -4.50
CA VAL A 65 1.06 3.40 -5.37
C VAL A 65 0.54 3.67 -6.77
N ASP A 66 0.99 2.87 -7.73
CA ASP A 66 0.38 2.73 -9.06
C ASP A 66 -0.65 1.59 -9.01
N CYS A 67 -1.94 1.92 -9.09
CA CYS A 67 -3.01 0.94 -9.25
C CYS A 67 -3.24 0.64 -10.72
N ARG A 68 -3.22 -0.64 -11.08
CA ARG A 68 -3.57 -1.10 -12.43
C ARG A 68 -4.82 -1.94 -12.37
N PHE A 69 -5.90 -1.42 -12.94
CA PHE A 69 -7.20 -2.08 -12.98
C PHE A 69 -7.36 -2.78 -14.32
N ASP A 70 -7.62 -4.07 -14.25
CA ASP A 70 -8.08 -4.87 -15.38
C ASP A 70 -9.58 -5.11 -15.19
N HIS A 71 -10.39 -4.36 -15.94
CA HIS A 71 -11.84 -4.40 -15.85
C HIS A 71 -12.44 -5.69 -16.40
N ASP A 72 -11.75 -6.34 -17.34
CA ASP A 72 -12.24 -7.57 -17.96
C ASP A 72 -12.06 -8.76 -17.01
N SER A 73 -10.89 -8.85 -16.36
CA SER A 73 -10.64 -9.91 -15.37
C SER A 73 -11.18 -9.59 -13.98
N GLY A 74 -11.51 -8.32 -13.70
CA GLY A 74 -11.90 -7.88 -12.36
C GLY A 74 -10.75 -8.03 -11.36
N ILE A 75 -9.51 -7.85 -11.81
CA ILE A 75 -8.30 -7.91 -10.99
C ILE A 75 -7.60 -6.54 -10.97
N ALA A 76 -7.25 -6.06 -9.78
CA ALA A 76 -6.46 -4.86 -9.59
C ALA A 76 -5.08 -5.21 -9.01
N LYS A 77 -4.02 -4.68 -9.62
CA LYS A 77 -2.65 -4.80 -9.11
C LYS A 77 -2.28 -3.55 -8.32
N THR A 78 -1.70 -3.76 -7.14
CA THR A 78 -1.11 -2.71 -6.31
C THR A 78 0.39 -2.69 -6.56
N CYS A 79 0.89 -1.69 -7.30
CA CYS A 79 2.30 -1.60 -7.65
C CYS A 79 2.97 -0.49 -6.84
N VAL A 80 3.87 -0.88 -5.92
CA VAL A 80 4.63 0.08 -5.11
C VAL A 80 5.91 0.48 -5.86
N PRO A 81 6.14 1.78 -6.13
CA PRO A 81 7.32 2.21 -6.86
C PRO A 81 8.60 1.96 -6.06
N ALA A 82 9.68 1.57 -6.74
CA ALA A 82 10.98 1.38 -6.09
C ALA A 82 11.57 2.72 -5.63
N THR A 83 12.22 2.73 -4.46
CA THR A 83 13.06 3.85 -4.02
C THR A 83 14.43 3.74 -4.68
N ALA A 84 15.23 4.82 -4.64
CA ALA A 84 16.61 4.76 -5.13
C ALA A 84 17.42 3.65 -4.42
N ALA A 85 17.19 3.45 -3.12
CA ALA A 85 17.82 2.40 -2.33
C ALA A 85 17.38 1.00 -2.79
N SER A 86 16.07 0.74 -2.92
CA SER A 86 15.59 -0.58 -3.34
C SER A 86 15.92 -0.90 -4.79
N LYS A 87 16.04 0.12 -5.66
CA LYS A 87 16.49 -0.07 -7.05
C LYS A 87 17.97 -0.44 -7.16
N ALA A 88 18.82 0.08 -6.26
CA ALA A 88 20.23 -0.26 -6.21
C ALA A 88 20.49 -1.62 -5.55
N PHE A 89 19.55 -2.09 -4.73
CA PHE A 89 19.68 -3.34 -3.99
C PHE A 89 19.44 -4.56 -4.90
N ARG A 90 20.42 -5.47 -4.98
CA ARG A 90 20.29 -6.72 -5.74
C ARG A 90 19.58 -7.78 -4.89
N LEU A 91 18.32 -8.08 -5.21
CA LEU A 91 17.55 -9.13 -4.53
C LEU A 91 18.23 -10.52 -4.61
N SER A 92 19.01 -10.78 -5.65
CA SER A 92 19.77 -12.03 -5.79
C SER A 92 20.84 -12.23 -4.71
N SER A 93 21.17 -11.19 -3.94
CA SER A 93 22.09 -11.30 -2.79
C SER A 93 21.41 -11.76 -1.51
N LEU A 94 20.07 -11.82 -1.48
CA LEU A 94 19.30 -12.29 -0.33
C LEU A 94 19.38 -13.80 -0.21
N LYS A 95 19.71 -14.28 0.98
CA LYS A 95 19.71 -15.70 1.32
C LYS A 95 18.71 -15.97 2.46
N LYS A 96 18.17 -17.19 2.46
CA LYS A 96 17.40 -17.72 3.57
C LYS A 96 18.36 -18.18 4.67
N PRO A 97 18.12 -17.86 5.96
CA PRO A 97 18.91 -18.41 7.06
C PRO A 97 18.74 -19.93 7.14
N GLU A 98 19.82 -20.67 7.40
CA GLU A 98 19.79 -22.13 7.52
C GLU A 98 18.88 -22.62 8.65
N SER A 99 18.81 -21.89 9.76
CA SER A 99 18.03 -22.29 10.95
C SER A 99 16.55 -21.89 10.93
N SER A 100 16.12 -21.10 9.94
CA SER A 100 14.76 -20.54 9.95
C SER A 100 13.86 -21.26 8.96
N SER A 101 12.78 -21.85 9.46
CA SER A 101 11.67 -22.30 8.60
C SER A 101 10.89 -21.12 7.98
N ALA A 102 11.08 -19.89 8.49
CA ALA A 102 10.35 -18.71 8.03
C ALA A 102 10.80 -18.28 6.63
N TRP A 103 9.82 -18.09 5.74
CA TRP A 103 9.99 -17.57 4.38
C TRP A 103 9.65 -16.08 4.26
N TRP A 104 9.64 -15.35 5.38
CA TRP A 104 9.29 -13.94 5.36
C TRP A 104 10.51 -13.05 5.07
N MET A 105 10.29 -11.96 4.33
CA MET A 105 11.38 -11.07 3.87
C MET A 105 12.21 -10.48 5.01
N SER A 106 11.61 -10.25 6.19
CA SER A 106 12.34 -9.71 7.35
C SER A 106 13.33 -10.70 7.97
N SER A 107 13.26 -11.98 7.60
CA SER A 107 14.16 -13.03 8.06
C SER A 107 15.32 -13.24 7.10
N LEU A 108 15.34 -12.57 5.93
CA LEU A 108 16.38 -12.74 4.93
C LEU A 108 17.70 -12.10 5.39
N ILE A 109 18.80 -12.76 5.02
CA ILE A 109 20.17 -12.35 5.34
C ILE A 109 20.94 -12.01 4.07
N GLN A 110 21.98 -11.20 4.21
CA GLN A 110 22.94 -10.87 3.18
C GLN A 110 24.36 -11.20 3.66
N GLU A 111 25.18 -11.73 2.78
CA GLU A 111 26.62 -11.91 3.03
C GLU A 111 27.32 -10.55 2.94
N VAL A 112 28.00 -10.14 4.00
CA VAL A 112 28.77 -8.90 4.08
C VAL A 112 30.17 -9.23 4.57
N GLY A 113 31.14 -9.27 3.65
CA GLY A 113 32.52 -9.65 3.97
C GLY A 113 32.63 -11.11 4.42
N ASN A 114 33.16 -11.35 5.63
CA ASN A 114 33.31 -12.68 6.23
C ASN A 114 32.11 -13.08 7.14
N GLY A 115 30.99 -12.35 7.09
CA GLY A 115 29.83 -12.61 7.94
C GLY A 115 28.49 -12.43 7.22
N THR A 116 27.41 -12.71 7.94
CA THR A 116 26.03 -12.49 7.47
C THR A 116 25.34 -11.44 8.33
N GLU A 117 24.52 -10.60 7.70
CA GLU A 117 23.71 -9.59 8.37
C GLU A 117 22.24 -9.72 7.95
N ARG A 118 21.29 -9.36 8.84
CA ARG A 118 19.89 -9.24 8.45
C ARG A 118 19.70 -8.03 7.57
N VAL A 119 18.88 -8.17 6.54
CA VAL A 119 18.66 -7.05 5.63
C VAL A 119 17.76 -6.01 6.27
N SER A 120 18.19 -4.75 6.22
CA SER A 120 17.41 -3.63 6.72
C SER A 120 16.06 -3.54 5.99
N PRO A 121 14.93 -3.40 6.71
CA PRO A 121 13.61 -3.22 6.09
C PRO A 121 13.56 -2.03 5.13
N THR A 122 14.35 -0.98 5.35
CA THR A 122 14.41 0.20 4.48
C THR A 122 15.08 -0.04 3.13
N LEU A 123 15.86 -1.12 2.98
CA LEU A 123 16.45 -1.53 1.70
C LEU A 123 15.46 -2.29 0.82
N ILE A 124 14.49 -2.97 1.45
CA ILE A 124 13.56 -3.87 0.76
C ILE A 124 12.15 -3.26 0.67
N SER A 125 11.76 -2.45 1.65
CA SER A 125 10.47 -1.74 1.68
C SER A 125 10.62 -0.35 1.08
N PRO A 126 9.93 -0.06 -0.04
CA PRO A 126 9.83 1.30 -0.56
C PRO A 126 8.92 2.21 0.29
N VAL A 127 8.15 1.63 1.21
CA VAL A 127 7.25 2.36 2.11
C VAL A 127 8.01 2.71 3.38
N ARG A 128 8.05 4.01 3.72
CA ARG A 128 8.62 4.47 4.98
C ARG A 128 7.71 4.02 6.13
N PRO A 129 8.27 3.44 7.21
CA PRO A 129 7.50 3.14 8.42
C PRO A 129 7.05 4.41 9.15
#